data_AF-E9JFX7-F1
#
_entry.id   AF-E9JFX7-F1
#
_cell.length_a   1.000
_cell.length_b   1.000
_cell.length_c   1.000
_cell.angle_alpha   90.00
_cell.angle_beta   90.00
_cell.angle_gamma   90.00
#
_symmetry.space_group_name_H-M   'P 1'
#
loop_
_entity.id
_entity.type
_entity.pdbx_description
1 polymer ?
#
loop_
_entity_poly.entity_id
_entity_poly.type
_entity_poly.pdbx_seq_one_letter_code
_entity_poly.pdbx_strand_id
1 'polypeptide(L)'
;MDLTKCSAIFMFLLFVFLFAPPSSASSFISDSVFESHASTARNLLQAKKACPVNFEFMNYTIITSRCKGPDYLPSSCCAAFKDFACPYADVINDLTSDCASTMFSYINLYGKYPPGLFASECREGKLGLECPANPPSQSANDSGSQIIRDPSLLLILTSGFLALLVHLF
;
A
#
# COMPACT_ATOMS: atom_id res chain seq x y z
N MET A 1 50.49 1.86 31.53
CA MET A 1 49.14 1.35 31.18
C MET A 1 48.23 2.49 30.66
N ASP A 2 48.83 3.61 30.24
CA ASP A 2 48.11 4.88 30.02
C ASP A 2 47.90 5.21 28.53
N LEU A 3 48.70 4.63 27.63
CA LEU A 3 48.56 4.86 26.19
C LEU A 3 47.40 4.07 25.57
N THR A 4 47.18 2.82 26.02
CA THR A 4 46.08 1.94 25.58
C THR A 4 44.71 2.48 25.99
N LYS A 5 44.64 3.06 27.19
CA LYS A 5 43.41 3.65 27.74
C LYS A 5 42.99 4.92 26.99
N CYS A 6 43.96 5.72 26.56
CA CYS A 6 43.72 6.92 25.74
C CYS A 6 43.19 6.56 24.34
N SER A 7 43.72 5.48 23.74
CA SER A 7 43.24 4.96 22.45
C SER A 7 41.81 4.41 22.53
N ALA A 8 41.47 3.71 23.63
CA ALA A 8 40.12 3.19 23.86
C ALA A 8 39.06 4.30 24.00
N ILE A 9 39.41 5.38 24.72
CA ILE A 9 38.53 6.54 24.90
C ILE A 9 38.26 7.24 23.55
N PHE A 10 39.30 7.39 22.72
CA PHE A 10 39.15 7.99 21.40
C PHE A 10 38.23 7.18 20.47
N MET A 11 38.38 5.84 20.47
CA MET A 11 37.51 4.95 19.69
C MET A 11 36.06 4.96 20.18
N PHE A 12 35.83 5.06 21.49
CA PHE A 12 34.49 5.19 22.07
C PHE A 12 33.80 6.50 21.65
N LEU A 13 34.53 7.63 21.64
CA LEU A 13 34.00 8.92 21.22
C LEU A 13 33.61 8.96 19.73
N LEU A 14 34.40 8.32 18.85
CA LEU A 14 34.08 8.22 17.43
C LEU A 14 32.82 7.40 17.16
N PHE A 15 32.60 6.32 17.91
CA PHE A 15 31.41 5.48 17.79
C PHE A 15 30.14 6.22 18.21
N VAL A 16 30.20 7.00 19.30
CA VAL A 16 29.07 7.83 19.76
C VAL A 16 28.72 8.92 18.74
N PHE A 17 29.72 9.52 18.08
CA PHE A 17 29.49 10.53 17.04
C PHE A 17 28.84 9.93 15.78
N LEU A 18 29.20 8.69 15.42
CA LEU A 18 28.66 8.00 14.25
C LEU A 18 27.22 7.50 14.43
N PHE A 19 26.80 7.28 15.68
CA PHE A 19 25.45 6.82 16.05
C PHE A 19 24.56 7.91 16.67
N ALA A 20 25.04 9.16 16.75
CA ALA A 20 24.23 10.26 17.24
C ALA A 20 23.06 10.53 16.25
N PRO A 21 21.79 10.47 16.70
CA PRO A 21 20.68 10.86 15.85
C PRO A 21 20.81 12.35 15.50
N PRO A 22 20.56 12.76 14.24
CA PRO A 22 20.55 14.17 13.91
C PRO A 22 19.44 14.86 14.71
N SER A 23 19.84 15.75 15.62
CA SER A 23 18.93 16.66 16.32
C SER A 23 18.21 17.53 15.29
N SER A 24 17.03 17.10 14.89
CA SER A 24 16.14 17.87 14.02
C SER A 24 15.38 18.84 14.94
N ALA A 25 15.74 20.12 14.91
CA ALA A 25 14.93 21.14 15.56
C ALA A 25 13.57 21.22 14.85
N SER A 26 12.54 20.66 15.47
CA SER A 26 11.15 20.80 15.04
C SER A 26 10.57 22.06 15.68
N SER A 27 10.45 23.14 14.91
CA SER A 27 9.56 24.24 15.22
C SER A 27 8.14 23.80 14.90
N PHE A 28 7.39 23.38 15.92
CA PHE A 28 5.94 23.26 15.84
C PHE A 28 5.32 24.64 15.67
N ILE A 29 4.61 24.86 14.56
CA ILE A 29 3.62 25.95 14.41
C ILE A 29 2.28 25.26 14.15
N SER A 30 1.35 25.46 15.09
CA SER A 30 -0.05 25.02 14.99
C SER A 30 -0.92 26.14 14.43
N ASP A 31 -1.90 25.73 13.62
CA ASP A 31 -3.16 26.38 13.27
C ASP A 31 -3.17 27.70 12.48
N SER A 32 -3.63 27.59 11.22
CA SER A 32 -5.01 27.92 10.82
C SER A 32 -5.14 28.65 9.47
N VAL A 33 -6.11 28.18 8.68
CA VAL A 33 -6.98 28.95 7.76
C VAL A 33 -6.42 29.33 6.36
N PHE A 34 -6.99 28.65 5.36
CA PHE A 34 -7.28 29.10 3.99
C PHE A 34 -6.22 29.95 3.27
N GLU A 35 -5.26 29.29 2.64
CA GLU A 35 -4.62 29.82 1.43
C GLU A 35 -4.97 28.87 0.29
N SER A 36 -5.81 29.33 -0.63
CA SER A 36 -6.12 28.65 -1.88
C SER A 36 -4.84 28.54 -2.70
N HIS A 37 -4.09 27.46 -2.52
CA HIS A 37 -3.05 27.09 -3.46
C HIS A 37 -3.75 26.70 -4.78
N ALA A 38 -3.93 27.70 -5.64
CA ALA A 38 -3.88 27.53 -7.09
C ALA A 38 -2.48 27.07 -7.47
N SER A 39 -2.10 25.89 -6.98
CA SER A 39 -0.96 25.14 -7.48
C SER A 39 -1.51 24.23 -8.55
N THR A 40 -1.62 24.77 -9.76
CA THR A 40 -1.43 23.97 -10.98
C THR A 40 0.04 23.51 -11.00
N ALA A 41 0.46 22.78 -9.96
CA ALA A 41 1.62 21.93 -10.00
C ALA A 41 1.15 20.72 -10.78
N ARG A 42 1.60 20.65 -12.04
CA ARG A 42 1.62 19.48 -12.92
C ARG A 42 1.32 18.22 -12.11
N ASN A 43 0.06 17.76 -12.13
CA ASN A 43 -0.20 16.36 -11.83
C ASN A 43 0.68 15.63 -12.83
N LEU A 44 1.78 15.06 -12.36
CA LEU A 44 2.28 13.87 -13.01
C LEU A 44 1.01 13.02 -13.15
N LEU A 45 0.61 12.68 -14.37
CA LEU A 45 -0.02 11.39 -14.54
C LEU A 45 0.99 10.47 -13.87
N GLN A 46 0.75 10.12 -12.60
CA GLN A 46 1.46 9.03 -11.98
C GLN A 46 1.11 7.90 -12.93
N ALA A 47 2.08 7.55 -13.77
CA ALA A 47 1.88 6.59 -14.84
C ALA A 47 1.67 5.27 -14.11
N LYS A 48 0.41 5.03 -13.78
CA LYS A 48 -0.04 3.80 -13.17
C LYS A 48 0.27 2.70 -14.15
N LYS A 49 0.67 1.55 -13.61
CA LYS A 49 0.89 0.37 -14.42
C LYS A 49 -0.42 0.06 -15.16
N ALA A 50 -0.31 -0.21 -16.46
CA ALA A 50 -1.44 -0.64 -17.26
C ALA A 50 -2.04 -1.94 -16.68
N CYS A 51 -3.36 -1.98 -16.61
CA CYS A 51 -4.05 -3.15 -16.09
C CYS A 51 -3.79 -4.39 -16.95
N PRO A 52 -3.35 -5.53 -16.36
CA PRO A 52 -3.16 -6.77 -17.10
C PRO A 52 -4.50 -7.40 -17.55
N VAL A 53 -5.62 -6.99 -16.93
CA VAL A 53 -6.96 -7.46 -17.27
C VAL A 53 -7.62 -6.49 -18.26
N ASN A 54 -8.09 -7.02 -19.37
CA ASN A 54 -8.78 -6.23 -20.38
C ASN A 54 -10.26 -6.06 -20.04
N PHE A 55 -10.58 -5.03 -19.26
CA PHE A 55 -11.96 -4.75 -18.86
C PHE A 55 -12.87 -4.35 -20.03
N GLU A 56 -12.34 -3.86 -21.15
CA GLU A 56 -13.15 -3.41 -22.29
C GLU A 56 -14.13 -4.47 -22.81
N PHE A 57 -13.66 -5.72 -22.92
CA PHE A 57 -14.43 -6.82 -23.53
C PHE A 57 -15.12 -7.72 -22.50
N MET A 58 -15.29 -7.25 -21.27
CA MET A 58 -15.97 -8.01 -20.23
C MET A 58 -17.49 -8.04 -20.41
N ASN A 59 -18.14 -9.02 -19.80
CA ASN A 59 -19.59 -9.13 -19.80
C ASN A 59 -20.21 -8.24 -18.70
N TYR A 60 -20.60 -7.02 -19.08
CA TYR A 60 -21.25 -6.06 -18.19
C TYR A 60 -22.72 -6.37 -17.87
N THR A 61 -23.33 -7.37 -18.53
CA THR A 61 -24.73 -7.75 -18.29
C THR A 61 -24.96 -8.20 -16.85
N ILE A 62 -23.95 -8.74 -16.17
CA ILE A 62 -24.06 -9.13 -14.76
C ILE A 62 -24.42 -7.95 -13.85
N ILE A 63 -23.93 -6.75 -14.17
CA ILE A 63 -24.26 -5.51 -13.46
C ILE A 63 -25.54 -4.90 -14.05
N THR A 64 -25.58 -4.69 -15.36
CA THR A 64 -26.66 -3.90 -16.01
C THR A 64 -28.03 -4.58 -16.01
N SER A 65 -28.08 -5.90 -15.86
CA SER A 65 -29.36 -6.62 -15.73
C SER A 65 -30.00 -6.48 -14.36
N ARG A 66 -29.20 -6.25 -13.30
CA ARG A 66 -29.63 -6.26 -11.89
C ARG A 66 -29.62 -4.87 -11.25
N CYS A 67 -28.67 -4.03 -11.61
CA CYS A 67 -28.55 -2.66 -11.11
C CYS A 67 -29.18 -1.69 -12.12
N LYS A 68 -30.42 -1.30 -11.89
CA LYS A 68 -31.19 -0.43 -12.80
C LYS A 68 -31.62 0.85 -12.11
N GLY A 69 -31.55 1.96 -12.85
CA GLY A 69 -32.14 3.23 -12.43
C GLY A 69 -33.66 3.22 -12.55
N PRO A 70 -34.34 4.20 -11.93
CA PRO A 70 -33.76 5.38 -11.28
C PRO A 70 -33.28 5.15 -9.83
N ASP A 71 -33.82 4.15 -9.14
CA ASP A 71 -33.62 4.01 -7.70
C ASP A 71 -32.31 3.31 -7.30
N TYR A 72 -31.64 2.62 -8.24
CA TYR A 72 -30.36 1.94 -8.03
C TYR A 72 -30.25 1.19 -6.68
N LEU A 73 -31.17 0.25 -6.46
CA LEU A 73 -31.31 -0.41 -5.16
C LEU A 73 -29.96 -0.99 -4.66
N PRO A 74 -29.42 -0.52 -3.52
CA PRO A 74 -28.06 -0.86 -3.08
C PRO A 74 -27.82 -2.36 -2.93
N SER A 75 -28.78 -3.10 -2.38
CA SER A 75 -28.65 -4.56 -2.20
C SER A 75 -28.43 -5.29 -3.53
N SER A 76 -29.18 -4.92 -4.58
CA SER A 76 -29.06 -5.52 -5.91
C SER A 76 -27.78 -5.06 -6.62
N CYS A 77 -27.49 -3.75 -6.57
CA CYS A 77 -26.34 -3.15 -7.23
C CYS A 77 -25.02 -3.63 -6.64
N CYS A 78 -24.91 -3.69 -5.32
CA CYS A 78 -23.70 -4.13 -4.64
C CYS A 78 -23.49 -5.64 -4.80
N ALA A 79 -24.55 -6.46 -4.74
CA ALA A 79 -24.42 -7.89 -5.02
C ALA A 79 -23.94 -8.14 -6.46
N ALA A 80 -24.53 -7.46 -7.44
CA ALA A 80 -24.13 -7.58 -8.85
C ALA A 80 -22.69 -7.08 -9.09
N PHE A 81 -22.29 -6.00 -8.41
CA PHE A 81 -20.92 -5.49 -8.47
C PHE A 81 -19.93 -6.45 -7.83
N LYS A 82 -20.25 -7.09 -6.69
CA LYS A 82 -19.41 -8.14 -6.07
C LYS A 82 -19.22 -9.31 -7.03
N ASP A 83 -20.29 -9.81 -7.64
CA ASP A 83 -20.20 -10.92 -8.60
C ASP A 83 -19.28 -10.59 -9.79
N PHE A 84 -19.23 -9.33 -10.22
CA PHE A 84 -18.35 -8.87 -11.30
C PHE A 84 -16.90 -8.64 -10.85
N ALA A 85 -16.71 -7.95 -9.73
CA ALA A 85 -15.42 -7.39 -9.32
C ALA A 85 -14.59 -8.37 -8.48
N CYS A 86 -15.23 -9.23 -7.69
CA CYS A 86 -14.52 -10.13 -6.77
C CYS A 86 -13.55 -11.12 -7.43
N PRO A 87 -13.81 -11.68 -8.62
CA PRO A 87 -12.82 -12.48 -9.34
C PRO A 87 -11.52 -11.73 -9.67
N TYR A 88 -11.55 -10.39 -9.64
CA TYR A 88 -10.43 -9.51 -9.97
C TYR A 88 -9.97 -8.68 -8.77
N ALA A 89 -10.38 -9.03 -7.55
CA ALA A 89 -10.09 -8.28 -6.32
C ALA A 89 -8.59 -7.96 -6.16
N ASP A 90 -7.72 -8.93 -6.44
CA ASP A 90 -6.27 -8.77 -6.29
C ASP A 90 -5.68 -7.70 -7.21
N VAL A 91 -6.19 -7.59 -8.44
CA VAL A 91 -5.68 -6.63 -9.43
C VAL A 91 -6.33 -5.26 -9.30
N ILE A 92 -7.61 -5.19 -8.92
CA ILE A 92 -8.31 -3.91 -8.75
C ILE A 92 -7.92 -3.21 -7.44
N ASN A 93 -7.47 -3.96 -6.43
CA ASN A 93 -6.97 -3.40 -5.18
C ASN A 93 -5.48 -2.98 -5.26
N ASP A 94 -4.80 -3.24 -6.38
CA ASP A 94 -3.44 -2.74 -6.62
C ASP A 94 -3.47 -1.23 -6.91
N LEU A 95 -3.12 -0.43 -5.90
CA LEU A 95 -3.07 1.03 -5.96
C LEU A 95 -2.02 1.56 -6.97
N THR A 96 -1.05 0.73 -7.36
CA THR A 96 -0.03 1.07 -8.36
C THR A 96 -0.51 0.92 -9.80
N SER A 97 -1.67 0.27 -10.01
CA SER A 97 -2.28 0.05 -11.32
C SER A 97 -3.46 0.99 -11.59
N ASP A 98 -3.83 1.10 -12.86
CA ASP A 98 -5.05 1.79 -13.32
C ASP A 98 -6.28 0.87 -13.38
N CYS A 99 -6.18 -0.39 -12.93
CA CYS A 99 -7.23 -1.40 -13.05
C CYS A 99 -8.58 -0.94 -12.50
N ALA A 100 -8.62 -0.40 -11.28
CA ALA A 100 -9.87 0.08 -10.68
C ALA A 100 -10.51 1.21 -11.49
N SER A 101 -9.70 2.20 -11.92
CA SER A 101 -10.16 3.34 -12.70
C SER A 101 -10.70 2.91 -14.07
N THR A 102 -10.00 1.98 -14.74
CA THR A 102 -10.42 1.40 -16.02
C THR A 102 -11.70 0.60 -15.87
N MET A 103 -11.79 -0.26 -14.85
CA MET A 103 -12.99 -1.04 -14.54
C MET A 103 -14.21 -0.13 -14.33
N PHE A 104 -14.13 0.87 -13.44
CA PHE A 104 -15.25 1.78 -13.19
C PHE A 104 -15.63 2.60 -14.41
N SER A 105 -14.67 2.98 -15.25
CA SER A 105 -14.94 3.72 -16.49
C SER A 105 -15.86 2.93 -17.43
N TYR A 106 -15.54 1.65 -17.69
CA TYR A 106 -16.38 0.81 -18.54
C TYR A 106 -17.70 0.43 -17.88
N ILE A 107 -17.73 0.16 -16.57
CA ILE A 107 -18.99 -0.05 -15.82
C ILE A 107 -19.93 1.14 -16.03
N ASN A 108 -19.44 2.36 -15.83
CA ASN A 108 -20.23 3.57 -15.95
C ASN A 108 -20.64 3.83 -17.40
N LEU A 109 -19.76 3.55 -18.37
CA LEU A 109 -20.03 3.73 -19.79
C LEU A 109 -21.14 2.79 -20.29
N TYR A 110 -21.03 1.49 -20.02
CA TYR A 110 -22.00 0.50 -20.50
C TYR A 110 -23.32 0.52 -19.71
N GLY A 111 -23.25 0.79 -18.41
CA GLY A 111 -24.43 0.86 -17.54
C GLY A 111 -25.10 2.23 -17.47
N LYS A 112 -24.45 3.28 -18.01
CA LYS A 112 -24.88 4.69 -17.87
C LYS A 112 -25.04 5.11 -16.41
N TYR A 113 -24.18 4.60 -15.53
CA TYR A 113 -24.23 4.89 -14.11
C TYR A 113 -23.62 6.25 -13.78
N PRO A 114 -24.17 6.98 -12.79
CA PRO A 114 -23.55 8.20 -12.29
C PRO A 114 -22.20 7.86 -11.63
N PRO A 115 -21.20 8.76 -11.77
CA PRO A 115 -19.89 8.55 -11.17
C PRO A 115 -20.02 8.44 -9.65
N GLY A 116 -19.36 7.42 -9.08
CA GLY A 116 -19.34 7.20 -7.63
C GLY A 116 -20.51 6.38 -7.07
N LEU A 117 -21.49 5.95 -7.89
CA LEU A 117 -22.63 5.14 -7.41
C LEU A 117 -22.21 3.95 -6.55
N PHE A 118 -21.32 3.10 -7.06
CA PHE A 118 -20.87 1.92 -6.32
C PHE A 118 -20.00 2.28 -5.11
N ALA A 119 -19.27 3.40 -5.16
CA ALA A 119 -18.45 3.85 -4.04
C ALA A 119 -19.29 4.44 -2.89
N SER A 120 -20.44 5.04 -3.19
CA SER A 120 -21.36 5.57 -2.20
C SER A 120 -22.27 4.48 -1.62
N GLU A 121 -22.83 3.62 -2.47
CA GLU A 121 -23.83 2.64 -2.06
C GLU A 121 -23.23 1.36 -1.47
N CYS A 122 -22.04 0.94 -1.93
CA CYS A 122 -21.48 -0.38 -1.61
C CYS A 122 -20.36 -0.31 -0.57
N ARG A 123 -20.74 -0.02 0.68
CA ARG A 123 -19.84 -0.05 1.84
C ARG A 123 -20.36 -1.02 2.90
N GLU A 124 -19.62 -2.10 3.14
CA GLU A 124 -19.94 -3.10 4.17
C GLU A 124 -19.14 -2.87 5.47
N GLY A 125 -18.02 -2.14 5.41
CA GLY A 125 -17.22 -1.81 6.59
C GLY A 125 -16.14 -0.76 6.35
N LYS A 126 -15.19 -0.65 7.30
CA LYS A 126 -14.04 0.28 7.18
C LYS A 126 -13.07 -0.11 6.06
N LEU A 127 -13.02 -1.40 5.72
CA LEU A 127 -12.16 -1.96 4.68
C LEU A 127 -12.78 -1.89 3.27
N GLY A 128 -14.00 -1.35 3.16
CA GLY A 128 -14.71 -1.23 1.90
C GLY A 128 -15.73 -2.34 1.71
N LEU A 129 -15.65 -3.03 0.57
CA LEU A 129 -16.56 -4.08 0.15
C LEU A 129 -15.86 -5.43 0.29
N GLU A 130 -16.41 -6.35 1.08
CA GLU A 130 -15.77 -7.62 1.35
C GLU A 130 -16.17 -8.66 0.31
N CYS A 131 -15.23 -9.18 -0.46
CA CYS A 131 -15.51 -10.28 -1.36
C CYS A 131 -15.72 -11.59 -0.60
N PRO A 132 -16.71 -12.42 -0.98
CA PRO A 132 -16.83 -13.75 -0.40
C PRO A 132 -15.55 -14.55 -0.67
N ALA A 133 -15.19 -15.44 0.26
CA ALA A 133 -14.03 -16.31 0.09
C ALA A 133 -14.15 -17.06 -1.24
N ASN A 134 -13.13 -16.95 -2.09
CA ASN A 134 -13.08 -17.72 -3.32
C ASN A 134 -13.20 -19.21 -2.96
N PRO A 135 -13.95 -20.03 -3.72
CA PRO A 135 -13.82 -21.48 -3.62
C PRO A 135 -12.34 -21.84 -3.81
N PRO A 136 -11.82 -22.88 -3.14
CA PRO A 136 -10.40 -23.19 -3.17
C PRO A 136 -9.94 -23.33 -4.63
N SER A 137 -9.15 -22.35 -5.08
CA SER A 137 -8.37 -22.46 -6.29
C SER A 137 -7.51 -23.71 -6.12
N GLN A 138 -7.45 -24.59 -7.13
CA GLN A 138 -6.40 -25.61 -7.17
C GLN A 138 -5.07 -24.85 -7.32
N SER A 139 -4.48 -24.47 -6.19
CA SER A 139 -3.20 -23.81 -6.12
C SER A 139 -2.16 -24.79 -6.64
N ALA A 140 -1.45 -24.36 -7.68
CA ALA A 140 -0.20 -24.98 -8.08
C ALA A 140 0.72 -25.09 -6.86
N ASN A 141 1.33 -26.26 -6.70
CA ASN A 141 2.27 -26.65 -5.65
C ASN A 141 3.12 -25.49 -5.11
N ASP A 142 2.86 -25.10 -3.87
CA ASP A 142 3.70 -24.18 -3.14
C ASP A 142 4.91 -24.97 -2.60
N SER A 143 6.07 -24.73 -3.21
CA SER A 143 7.34 -25.29 -2.75
C SER A 143 7.88 -24.33 -1.69
N GLY A 144 7.94 -24.79 -0.44
CA GLY A 144 8.26 -23.97 0.72
C GLY A 144 9.49 -23.07 0.53
N SER A 145 9.27 -21.76 0.62
CA SER A 145 10.33 -20.75 0.72
C SER A 145 10.93 -20.81 2.13
N GLN A 146 12.20 -21.19 2.23
CA GLN A 146 12.94 -21.06 3.48
C GLN A 146 13.18 -19.58 3.77
N ILE A 147 12.76 -19.14 4.96
CA ILE A 147 13.10 -17.84 5.52
C ILE A 147 14.61 -17.84 5.78
N ILE A 148 15.38 -17.38 4.79
CA ILE A 148 16.78 -16.99 4.98
C ILE A 148 16.73 -15.70 5.79
N ARG A 149 16.93 -15.83 7.10
CA ARG A 149 17.05 -14.71 8.02
C ARG A 149 18.43 -14.10 7.85
N ASP A 150 18.55 -13.12 6.97
CA ASP A 150 19.79 -12.33 6.84
C ASP A 150 20.10 -11.67 8.19
N PRO A 151 21.25 -11.97 8.82
CA PRO A 151 21.62 -11.34 10.08
C PRO A 151 21.91 -9.85 9.81
N SER A 152 21.13 -8.98 10.46
CA SER A 152 21.33 -7.53 10.39
C SER A 152 22.79 -7.19 10.71
N LEU A 153 23.46 -6.53 9.77
CA LEU A 153 24.87 -6.10 9.84
C LEU A 153 25.18 -5.32 11.14
N LEU A 154 24.17 -4.65 11.69
CA LEU A 154 24.18 -3.94 12.97
C LEU A 154 24.46 -4.87 14.19
N LEU A 155 23.94 -6.10 14.18
CA LEU A 155 24.17 -7.06 15.26
C LEU A 155 25.60 -7.61 15.22
N ILE A 156 26.20 -7.72 14.03
CA ILE A 156 27.58 -8.21 13.86
C ILE A 156 28.57 -7.15 14.35
N LEU A 157 28.35 -5.87 14.01
CA LEU A 157 29.23 -4.77 14.41
C LEU A 157 29.22 -4.52 15.92
N THR A 158 28.05 -4.61 16.57
CA THR A 158 27.92 -4.43 18.02
C THR A 158 28.59 -5.55 18.81
N SER A 159 28.47 -6.80 18.36
CA SER A 159 29.14 -7.95 18.97
C SER A 159 30.67 -7.86 18.88
N GLY A 160 31.22 -7.45 17.73
CA GLY A 160 32.66 -7.34 17.53
C GLY A 160 33.30 -6.27 18.42
N PHE A 161 32.60 -5.13 18.60
CA PHE A 161 33.07 -4.04 19.45
C PHE A 161 33.12 -4.42 20.93
N LEU A 162 32.11 -5.15 21.42
CA LEU A 162 32.06 -5.61 22.82
C LEU A 162 33.22 -6.58 23.13
N ALA A 163 33.49 -7.52 22.22
CA ALA A 163 34.59 -8.46 22.38
C ALA A 163 35.95 -7.75 22.42
N LEU A 164 36.13 -6.71 21.59
CA LEU A 164 37.36 -5.94 21.52
C LEU A 164 37.56 -5.06 22.77
N LEU A 165 36.48 -4.54 23.36
CA LEU A 165 36.50 -3.82 24.64
C LEU A 165 36.91 -4.73 25.81
N VAL A 166 36.36 -5.94 25.88
CA VAL A 166 36.69 -6.92 26.94
C VAL A 166 38.12 -7.43 26.80
N HIS A 167 38.68 -7.43 25.59
CA HIS A 167 40.07 -7.86 25.37
C HIS A 167 41.11 -6.78 25.69
N LEU A 168 40.69 -5.51 25.74
CA LEU A 168 41.56 -4.34 25.91
C LEU A 168 41.55 -3.78 27.36
N PHE A 169 40.57 -4.19 28.17
CA PHE A 169 40.46 -3.91 29.61
C PHE A 169 40.78 -5.16 30.43
#